data_AF-A0A6A5X733-F1
#
_entry.id   AF-A0A6A5X733-F1
#
_cell.length_a   1.000
_cell.length_b   1.000
_cell.length_c   1.000
_cell.angle_alpha   90.00
_cell.angle_beta   90.00
_cell.angle_gamma   90.00
#
_symmetry.space_group_name_H-M   'P 1'
#
loop_
_entity.id
_entity.type
_entity.pdbx_description
1 polymer ?
#
loop_
_entity_poly.entity_id
_entity_poly.type
_entity_poly.pdbx_seq_one_letter_code
_entity_poly.pdbx_strand_id
1 'polypeptide(L)'
;MRSFTLLSALIAASQAQMTWPIHGCPWVTETTLITNFTLFHSASIDSDPDYVSWQVPAYDMICTLTSQSNTGKVTPIGKPKTTTVVPCNLYKDESAASRFYVSEDEGSGSNATIRFVYYAQCAASRYAIYYEAGFPQSCVEGEKGVTCVPSGNTTAWAVQQYWLAPIGGMPPPPPASGPGSGVPPKPTYAV
;
A
#
# COMPACT_ATOMS: atom_id res chain seq x y z
N MET A 1 36.79 -45.75 6.61
CA MET A 1 35.50 -45.01 6.55
C MET A 1 35.82 -43.52 6.58
N ARG A 2 35.58 -42.80 5.48
CA ARG A 2 35.87 -41.36 5.34
C ARG A 2 34.55 -40.60 5.38
N SER A 3 34.36 -39.79 6.41
CA SER A 3 33.23 -38.86 6.54
C SER A 3 33.43 -37.68 5.59
N PHE A 4 32.47 -37.46 4.69
CA PHE A 4 32.33 -36.22 3.92
C PHE A 4 31.27 -35.37 4.61
N THR A 5 31.69 -34.34 5.33
CA THR A 5 30.79 -33.31 5.85
C THR A 5 30.64 -32.25 4.77
N LEU A 6 29.52 -32.25 4.04
CA LEU A 6 29.17 -31.20 3.09
C LEU A 6 28.80 -29.94 3.87
N LEU A 7 29.63 -28.90 3.76
CA LEU A 7 29.36 -27.57 4.30
C LEU A 7 28.45 -26.83 3.30
N SER A 8 27.14 -26.85 3.53
CA SER A 8 26.20 -25.97 2.82
C SER A 8 26.31 -24.56 3.39
N ALA A 9 27.17 -23.73 2.80
CA ALA A 9 27.20 -22.30 3.07
C ALA A 9 25.96 -21.66 2.43
N LEU A 10 24.96 -21.29 3.25
CA LEU A 10 23.87 -20.42 2.84
C LEU A 10 24.47 -19.05 2.49
N ILE A 11 24.42 -18.71 1.20
CA ILE A 11 24.59 -17.35 0.73
C ILE A 11 23.32 -16.61 1.14
N ALA A 12 23.34 -15.98 2.32
CA ALA A 12 22.39 -14.94 2.64
C ALA A 12 22.72 -13.75 1.74
N ALA A 13 22.06 -13.67 0.59
CA ALA A 13 22.10 -12.50 -0.25
C ALA A 13 21.63 -11.31 0.60
N SER A 14 22.57 -10.42 0.93
CA SER A 14 22.28 -9.14 1.55
C SER A 14 21.37 -8.36 0.61
N GLN A 15 20.08 -8.32 0.94
CA GLN A 15 19.19 -7.31 0.38
C GLN A 15 19.75 -5.97 0.87
N ALA A 16 20.49 -5.28 0.01
CA ALA A 16 20.87 -3.91 0.26
C ALA A 16 19.57 -3.12 0.46
N GLN A 17 19.30 -2.74 1.71
CA GLN A 17 18.24 -1.80 2.03
C GLN A 17 18.54 -0.53 1.25
N MET A 18 17.81 -0.32 0.16
CA MET A 18 17.80 0.94 -0.54
C MET A 18 17.01 1.91 0.34
N THR A 19 17.71 2.57 1.26
CA THR A 19 17.16 3.77 1.89
C THR A 19 16.70 4.67 0.78
N TRP A 20 15.40 4.98 0.72
CA TRP A 20 14.81 5.76 -0.36
C TRP A 20 14.67 7.22 0.09
N PRO A 21 15.67 8.10 -0.15
CA PRO A 21 15.55 9.50 0.24
C PRO A 21 14.60 10.22 -0.73
N ILE A 22 13.32 10.32 -0.38
CA ILE A 22 12.42 11.26 -1.07
C ILE A 22 12.74 12.66 -0.56
N HIS A 23 13.42 13.45 -1.40
CA HIS A 23 13.80 14.81 -1.05
C HIS A 23 12.58 15.62 -0.58
N GLY A 24 12.66 16.19 0.63
CA GLY A 24 11.60 17.05 1.19
C GLY A 24 10.46 16.29 1.89
N CYS A 25 10.54 14.97 2.02
CA CYS A 25 9.59 14.15 2.76
C CYS A 25 10.28 13.16 3.72
N PRO A 26 10.95 13.65 4.78
CA PRO A 26 11.60 12.78 5.76
C PRO A 26 10.60 11.91 6.55
N TRP A 27 9.33 12.26 6.51
CA TRP A 27 8.23 11.54 7.15
C TRP A 27 7.71 10.37 6.30
N VAL A 28 8.08 10.28 5.01
CA VAL A 28 7.81 9.10 4.19
C VAL A 28 8.86 8.05 4.48
N THR A 29 8.41 6.90 4.96
CA THR A 29 9.26 5.80 5.36
C THR A 29 9.30 4.70 4.30
N GLU A 30 10.42 3.99 4.21
CA GLU A 30 10.56 2.80 3.35
C GLU A 30 9.59 1.68 3.77
N THR A 31 9.27 1.61 5.06
CA THR A 31 8.35 0.63 5.61
C THR A 31 7.23 1.29 6.39
N THR A 32 6.09 0.63 6.45
CA THR A 32 5.01 1.01 7.35
C THR A 32 4.30 -0.24 7.88
N LEU A 33 3.84 -0.16 9.12
CA LEU A 33 3.10 -1.25 9.74
C LEU A 33 1.67 -1.30 9.18
N ILE A 34 1.18 -2.51 8.93
CA ILE A 34 -0.25 -2.79 8.74
C ILE A 34 -0.81 -3.29 10.07
N THR A 35 -1.88 -2.66 10.54
CA THR A 35 -2.54 -2.99 11.79
C THR A 35 -4.02 -3.27 11.57
N ASN A 36 -4.67 -3.91 12.54
CA ASN A 36 -6.11 -4.16 12.54
C ASN A 36 -6.60 -4.84 11.24
N PHE A 37 -5.80 -5.75 10.69
CA PHE A 37 -6.21 -6.53 9.53
C PHE A 37 -7.26 -7.56 9.94
N THR A 38 -8.36 -7.59 9.20
CA THR A 38 -9.39 -8.62 9.31
C THR A 38 -9.93 -8.94 7.93
N LEU A 39 -9.99 -10.23 7.60
CA LEU A 39 -10.76 -10.78 6.50
C LEU A 39 -11.87 -11.65 7.09
N PHE A 40 -13.10 -11.46 6.67
CA PHE A 40 -14.24 -12.23 7.12
C PHE A 40 -15.05 -12.74 5.93
N HIS A 41 -15.35 -14.04 5.97
CA HIS A 41 -16.26 -14.70 5.05
C HIS A 41 -17.49 -15.17 5.81
N SER A 42 -18.67 -14.74 5.40
CA SER A 42 -19.90 -15.15 6.05
C SER A 42 -20.27 -16.59 5.72
N ALA A 43 -20.88 -17.28 6.68
CA ALA A 43 -21.50 -18.59 6.45
C ALA A 43 -22.80 -18.48 5.63
N SER A 44 -23.44 -17.31 5.64
CA SER A 44 -24.67 -17.03 4.88
C SER A 44 -24.65 -15.62 4.31
N ILE A 45 -25.02 -15.48 3.03
CA ILE A 45 -25.06 -14.18 2.37
C ILE A 45 -26.13 -13.23 2.93
N ASP A 46 -27.08 -13.78 3.70
CA ASP A 46 -28.25 -13.07 4.21
C ASP A 46 -28.06 -12.46 5.61
N SER A 47 -27.07 -12.93 6.39
CA SER A 47 -26.90 -12.52 7.79
C SER A 47 -25.81 -11.46 7.98
N ASP A 48 -24.65 -11.67 7.36
CA ASP A 48 -23.49 -10.79 7.45
C ASP A 48 -22.79 -10.78 6.08
N PRO A 49 -22.36 -9.63 5.55
CA PRO A 49 -21.59 -9.59 4.30
C PRO A 49 -20.13 -9.96 4.53
N ASP A 50 -19.48 -10.53 3.51
CA ASP A 50 -18.03 -10.68 3.48
C ASP A 50 -17.38 -9.29 3.59
N TYR A 51 -16.26 -9.19 4.30
CA TYR A 51 -15.51 -7.93 4.34
C TYR A 51 -14.01 -8.14 4.52
N VAL A 52 -13.25 -7.14 4.11
CA VAL A 52 -11.83 -7.01 4.42
C VAL A 52 -11.56 -5.60 4.92
N SER A 53 -10.73 -5.49 5.96
CA SER A 53 -10.30 -4.20 6.51
C SER A 53 -8.86 -4.25 7.00
N TRP A 54 -8.16 -3.12 6.92
CA TRP A 54 -6.88 -2.90 7.59
C TRP A 54 -6.59 -1.41 7.74
N GLN A 55 -5.56 -1.11 8.54
CA GLN A 55 -5.11 0.24 8.81
C GLN A 55 -3.61 0.38 8.56
N VAL A 56 -3.20 1.59 8.17
CA VAL A 56 -1.80 1.98 8.04
C VAL A 56 -1.60 3.26 8.86
N PRO A 57 -1.26 3.13 10.16
CA PRO A 57 -1.27 4.27 11.10
C PRO A 57 -0.33 5.40 10.71
N ALA A 58 0.80 5.11 10.05
CA ALA A 58 1.75 6.12 9.62
C ALA A 58 1.14 7.18 8.67
N TYR A 59 0.03 6.83 8.00
CA TYR A 59 -0.62 7.66 7.00
C TYR A 59 -2.09 7.95 7.31
N ASP A 60 -2.55 7.63 8.53
CA ASP A 60 -3.95 7.73 8.94
C ASP A 60 -4.92 7.09 7.91
N MET A 61 -4.49 5.98 7.30
CA MET A 61 -5.20 5.32 6.22
C MET A 61 -5.99 4.13 6.74
N ILE A 62 -7.28 4.09 6.42
CA ILE A 62 -8.18 2.98 6.76
C ILE A 62 -8.79 2.44 5.47
N CYS A 63 -8.53 1.17 5.17
CA CYS A 63 -9.01 0.51 3.98
C CYS A 63 -10.09 -0.50 4.37
N THR A 64 -11.28 -0.40 3.77
CA THR A 64 -12.39 -1.29 4.09
C THR A 64 -13.24 -1.54 2.86
N LEU A 65 -13.55 -2.81 2.61
CA LEU A 65 -14.54 -3.20 1.61
C LEU A 65 -15.48 -4.23 2.22
N THR A 66 -16.78 -3.99 2.06
CA THR A 66 -17.84 -4.92 2.40
C THR A 66 -18.49 -5.39 1.09
N SER A 67 -18.68 -6.69 0.92
CA SER A 67 -19.36 -7.24 -0.25
C SER A 67 -20.79 -6.71 -0.26
N GLN A 68 -21.16 -5.95 -1.30
CA GLN A 68 -22.53 -5.46 -1.45
C GLN A 68 -23.38 -6.51 -2.17
N SER A 69 -24.56 -6.84 -1.63
CA SER A 69 -25.54 -7.71 -2.31
C SER A 69 -26.66 -6.92 -3.01
N ASN A 70 -26.78 -5.60 -2.79
CA ASN A 70 -27.95 -4.80 -3.19
C ASN A 70 -28.18 -4.66 -4.71
N THR A 71 -27.19 -5.03 -5.55
CA THR A 71 -27.29 -5.02 -7.02
C THR A 71 -27.14 -6.41 -7.64
N GLY A 72 -27.09 -7.47 -6.81
CA GLY A 72 -26.90 -8.86 -7.24
C GLY A 72 -25.47 -9.22 -7.66
N LYS A 73 -24.52 -8.28 -7.63
CA LYS A 73 -23.11 -8.56 -7.96
C LYS A 73 -22.24 -8.61 -6.71
N VAL A 74 -22.05 -9.83 -6.19
CA VAL A 74 -21.13 -10.11 -5.10
C VAL A 74 -19.70 -9.85 -5.57
N THR A 75 -19.00 -8.92 -4.92
CA THR A 75 -17.56 -8.77 -5.14
C THR A 75 -16.86 -9.92 -4.43
N PRO A 76 -16.09 -10.78 -5.13
CA PRO A 76 -15.29 -11.78 -4.47
C PRO A 76 -14.19 -11.07 -3.69
N ILE A 77 -14.27 -11.11 -2.37
CA ILE A 77 -13.23 -10.66 -1.45
C ILE A 77 -12.47 -11.91 -1.02
N GLY A 78 -11.14 -11.85 -0.86
CA GLY A 78 -10.36 -12.90 -0.19
C GLY A 78 -10.36 -14.29 -0.83
N LYS A 79 -10.98 -14.46 -2.00
CA LYS A 79 -10.96 -15.75 -2.70
C LYS A 79 -9.58 -15.96 -3.33
N PRO A 80 -9.04 -17.19 -3.30
CA PRO A 80 -7.75 -17.45 -3.91
C PRO A 80 -7.76 -17.07 -5.40
N LYS A 81 -6.63 -16.53 -5.88
CA LYS A 81 -6.47 -16.02 -7.25
C LYS A 81 -7.39 -14.84 -7.62
N THR A 82 -8.07 -14.23 -6.66
CA THR A 82 -8.84 -13.00 -6.89
C THR A 82 -8.08 -11.78 -6.41
N THR A 83 -8.17 -10.70 -7.18
CA THR A 83 -7.68 -9.38 -6.80
C THR A 83 -8.88 -8.47 -6.63
N THR A 84 -8.99 -7.87 -5.46
CA THR A 84 -10.10 -7.00 -5.09
C THR A 84 -9.57 -5.59 -4.85
N VAL A 85 -10.18 -4.60 -5.49
CA VAL A 85 -9.87 -3.19 -5.21
C VAL A 85 -10.58 -2.80 -3.92
N VAL A 86 -9.83 -2.32 -2.94
CA VAL A 86 -10.35 -1.92 -1.63
C VAL A 86 -10.19 -0.41 -1.51
N PRO A 87 -11.29 0.34 -1.34
CA PRO A 87 -11.19 1.78 -1.13
C PRO A 87 -10.57 2.07 0.24
N CYS A 88 -9.71 3.08 0.28
CA CYS A 88 -9.11 3.56 1.52
C CYS A 88 -9.51 5.00 1.77
N ASN A 89 -9.97 5.26 2.98
CA ASN A 89 -10.20 6.61 3.47
C ASN A 89 -8.88 7.15 4.02
N LEU A 90 -8.48 8.31 3.50
CA LEU A 90 -7.42 9.16 4.07
C LEU A 90 -8.08 10.38 4.73
N TYR A 91 -7.51 10.88 5.82
CA TYR A 91 -8.07 12.00 6.60
C TYR A 91 -8.06 13.37 5.85
N LYS A 92 -7.72 13.43 4.55
CA LYS A 92 -7.47 14.69 3.82
C LYS A 92 -7.93 14.72 2.35
N ASP A 93 -9.08 14.15 2.01
CA ASP A 93 -9.69 14.20 0.66
C ASP A 93 -8.80 13.68 -0.50
N GLU A 94 -7.71 12.97 -0.18
CA GLU A 94 -6.91 12.28 -1.17
C GLU A 94 -7.38 10.84 -1.32
N SER A 95 -7.70 10.43 -2.54
CA SER A 95 -8.09 9.05 -2.83
C SER A 95 -6.86 8.15 -2.83
N ALA A 96 -6.66 7.36 -1.79
CA ALA A 96 -5.72 6.23 -1.85
C ALA A 96 -6.41 5.04 -2.53
N ALA A 97 -5.79 4.52 -3.59
CA ALA A 97 -6.21 3.27 -4.21
C ALA A 97 -5.44 2.12 -3.56
N SER A 98 -6.15 1.11 -3.05
CA SER A 98 -5.53 -0.13 -2.60
C SER A 98 -6.12 -1.37 -3.28
N ARG A 99 -5.34 -2.43 -3.25
CA ARG A 99 -5.63 -3.74 -3.81
C ARG A 99 -5.31 -4.79 -2.76
N PHE A 100 -6.22 -5.72 -2.59
CA PHE A 100 -6.07 -6.90 -1.77
C PHE A 100 -6.11 -8.13 -2.67
N TYR A 101 -5.20 -9.08 -2.45
CA TYR A 101 -5.20 -10.35 -3.17
C TYR A 101 -4.74 -11.49 -2.26
N VAL A 102 -5.30 -12.68 -2.47
CA VAL A 102 -4.94 -13.90 -1.74
C VAL A 102 -4.34 -14.88 -2.74
N SER A 103 -3.09 -15.30 -2.50
CA SER A 103 -2.45 -16.35 -3.32
C SER A 103 -2.94 -17.74 -2.90
N GLU A 104 -3.00 -18.66 -3.86
CA GLU A 104 -3.02 -20.09 -3.54
C GLU A 104 -1.57 -20.51 -3.31
N ASP A 105 -1.19 -20.67 -2.04
CA ASP A 105 -0.06 -21.54 -1.75
C ASP A 105 -0.65 -22.90 -1.36
N GLU A 106 -0.40 -23.89 -2.21
CA GLU A 106 -0.82 -25.28 -2.05
C GLU A 106 -0.16 -25.87 -0.79
N GLY A 107 -0.80 -25.73 0.37
CA GLY A 107 -0.37 -26.40 1.60
C GLY A 107 -0.60 -25.60 2.87
N SER A 108 -1.71 -25.87 3.54
CA SER A 108 -1.97 -25.56 4.97
C SER A 108 -1.96 -24.10 5.46
N GLY A 109 -1.68 -23.11 4.62
CA GLY A 109 -1.82 -21.69 4.98
C GLY A 109 -2.02 -20.81 3.75
N SER A 110 -3.10 -20.04 3.70
CA SER A 110 -3.30 -19.06 2.64
C SER A 110 -2.38 -17.86 2.88
N ASN A 111 -1.55 -17.51 1.90
CA ASN A 111 -0.83 -16.25 1.94
C ASN A 111 -1.72 -15.14 1.37
N ALA A 112 -1.79 -14.02 2.09
CA ALA A 112 -2.49 -12.83 1.66
C ALA A 112 -1.48 -11.74 1.38
N THR A 113 -1.79 -10.90 0.39
CA THR A 113 -0.99 -9.73 0.09
C THR A 113 -1.85 -8.50 -0.03
N ILE A 114 -1.39 -7.44 0.61
CA ILE A 114 -1.95 -6.10 0.51
C ILE A 114 -1.00 -5.26 -0.32
N ARG A 115 -1.55 -4.52 -1.29
CA ARG A 115 -0.82 -3.47 -2.01
C ARG A 115 -1.62 -2.17 -1.98
N PHE A 116 -1.02 -1.08 -1.55
CA PHE A 116 -1.69 0.23 -1.52
C PHE A 116 -0.80 1.34 -2.06
N VAL A 117 -1.43 2.39 -2.55
CA VAL A 117 -0.75 3.61 -3.01
C VAL A 117 -0.95 4.70 -1.98
N TYR A 118 0.15 5.29 -1.55
CA TYR A 118 0.19 6.52 -0.78
C TYR A 118 0.66 7.67 -1.66
N TYR A 119 -0.07 8.78 -1.63
CA TYR A 119 0.31 10.00 -2.34
C TYR A 119 0.99 10.96 -1.37
N ALA A 120 2.17 11.45 -1.74
CA ALA A 120 2.94 12.38 -0.92
C ALA A 120 3.25 13.64 -1.73
N GLN A 121 2.99 14.81 -1.15
CA GLN A 121 3.50 16.08 -1.67
C GLN A 121 4.76 16.48 -0.92
N CYS A 122 5.88 16.53 -1.63
CA CYS A 122 7.21 16.78 -1.10
C CYS A 122 7.81 18.00 -1.80
N ALA A 123 7.98 19.10 -1.07
CA ALA A 123 8.38 20.39 -1.64
C ALA A 123 7.55 20.76 -2.89
N ALA A 124 8.19 20.84 -4.07
CA ALA A 124 7.55 21.19 -5.33
C ALA A 124 7.09 19.98 -6.18
N SER A 125 7.14 18.76 -5.64
CA SER A 125 6.81 17.53 -6.37
C SER A 125 5.74 16.71 -5.66
N ARG A 126 4.97 15.94 -6.44
CA ARG A 126 4.05 14.93 -5.93
C ARG A 126 4.58 13.56 -6.29
N TYR A 127 4.37 12.58 -5.41
CA TYR A 127 4.80 11.21 -5.60
C TYR A 127 3.64 10.25 -5.35
N ALA A 128 3.57 9.18 -6.14
CA ALA A 128 2.78 8.00 -5.84
C ALA A 128 3.74 6.89 -5.37
N ILE A 129 3.51 6.37 -4.18
CA ILE A 129 4.38 5.40 -3.52
C ILE A 129 3.57 4.14 -3.26
N TYR A 130 4.05 3.01 -3.78
CA TYR A 130 3.36 1.74 -3.69
C TYR A 130 3.99 0.95 -2.57
N TYR A 131 3.18 0.58 -1.59
CA TYR A 131 3.56 -0.31 -0.51
C TYR A 131 2.96 -1.68 -0.74
N GLU A 132 3.70 -2.72 -0.40
CA GLU A 132 3.28 -4.11 -0.52
C GLU A 132 3.66 -4.91 0.73
N ALA A 133 2.76 -5.77 1.19
CA ALA A 133 3.00 -6.68 2.30
C ALA A 133 2.36 -8.03 2.04
N GLY A 134 3.17 -9.08 1.94
CA GLY A 134 2.71 -10.47 1.95
C GLY A 134 2.81 -11.06 3.35
N PHE A 135 1.81 -11.84 3.77
CA PHE A 135 1.79 -12.47 5.09
C PHE A 135 0.96 -13.76 5.11
N PRO A 136 1.36 -14.76 5.92
CA PRO A 136 0.53 -15.92 6.16
C PRO A 136 -0.68 -15.54 7.02
N GLN A 137 -1.88 -16.01 6.64
CA GLN A 137 -3.09 -15.81 7.43
C GLN A 137 -3.52 -17.08 8.16
N SER A 138 -4.05 -16.91 9.37
CA SER A 138 -4.68 -17.96 10.17
C SER A 138 -6.18 -17.71 10.19
N CYS A 139 -6.97 -18.73 9.83
CA CYS A 139 -8.42 -18.64 9.76
C CYS A 139 -9.06 -19.47 10.87
N VAL A 140 -10.09 -18.91 11.50
CA VAL A 140 -10.88 -19.55 12.55
C VAL A 140 -12.34 -19.60 12.09
N GLU A 141 -12.91 -20.80 12.12
CA GLU A 141 -14.35 -20.99 11.90
C GLU A 141 -15.13 -20.60 13.15
N GLY A 142 -16.15 -19.77 12.97
CA GLY A 142 -17.12 -19.40 13.99
C GLY A 142 -18.55 -19.59 13.49
N GLU A 143 -19.52 -19.44 14.40
CA GLU A 143 -20.95 -19.66 14.09
C GLU A 143 -21.47 -18.79 12.94
N LYS A 144 -20.88 -17.61 12.75
CA LYS A 144 -21.29 -16.64 11.72
C LYS A 144 -20.51 -16.76 10.41
N GLY A 145 -19.39 -17.49 10.40
CA GLY A 145 -18.48 -17.50 9.26
C GLY A 145 -17.02 -17.75 9.64
N VAL A 146 -16.14 -17.55 8.68
CA VAL A 146 -14.70 -17.76 8.81
C VAL A 146 -14.01 -16.40 8.94
N THR A 147 -13.25 -16.21 10.02
CA THR A 147 -12.44 -15.01 10.24
C THR A 147 -10.98 -15.34 10.03
N CYS A 148 -10.29 -14.63 9.14
CA CYS A 148 -8.87 -14.75 8.87
C CYS A 148 -8.13 -13.50 9.35
N VAL A 149 -7.03 -13.72 10.06
CA VAL A 149 -6.13 -12.69 10.59
C VAL A 149 -4.68 -13.01 10.24
N PRO A 150 -3.74 -12.05 10.25
CA PRO A 150 -2.35 -12.35 9.99
C PRO A 150 -1.79 -13.21 11.14
N SER A 151 -0.88 -14.12 10.84
CA SER A 151 -0.26 -14.98 11.85
C SER A 151 0.82 -14.26 12.69
N GLY A 152 0.94 -12.93 12.54
CA GLY A 152 1.91 -12.07 13.22
C GLY A 152 1.80 -10.60 12.78
N ASN A 153 2.76 -9.77 13.17
CA ASN A 153 2.81 -8.38 12.69
C ASN A 153 3.16 -8.35 11.20
N THR A 154 2.43 -7.53 10.43
CA THR A 154 2.64 -7.36 9.00
C THR A 154 3.24 -5.99 8.71
N THR A 155 4.40 -5.97 8.07
CA THR A 155 5.05 -4.73 7.61
C THR A 155 4.98 -4.65 6.09
N ALA A 156 4.49 -3.52 5.59
CA ALA A 156 4.52 -3.20 4.17
C ALA A 156 5.82 -2.48 3.81
N TRP A 157 6.36 -2.82 2.65
CA TRP A 157 7.57 -2.23 2.09
C TRP A 157 7.21 -1.40 0.86
N ALA A 158 7.85 -0.24 0.72
CA ALA A 158 7.79 0.51 -0.52
C ALA A 158 8.44 -0.32 -1.64
N VAL A 159 7.69 -0.61 -2.69
CA VAL A 159 8.14 -1.42 -3.83
C VAL A 159 8.27 -0.61 -5.13
N GLN A 160 7.64 0.56 -5.19
CA GLN A 160 7.64 1.40 -6.38
C GLN A 160 7.32 2.86 -6.06
N GLN A 161 7.93 3.78 -6.80
CA GLN A 161 7.68 5.22 -6.72
C GLN A 161 7.50 5.80 -8.12
N TYR A 162 6.49 6.64 -8.30
CA TYR A 162 6.34 7.48 -9.49
C TYR A 162 6.29 8.94 -9.09
N TRP A 163 7.05 9.77 -9.81
CA TRP A 163 6.88 11.21 -9.78
C TRP A 163 5.62 11.59 -10.56
N LEU A 164 4.81 12.47 -9.97
CA LEU A 164 3.61 13.02 -10.58
C LEU A 164 3.85 14.49 -10.89
N ALA A 165 3.36 14.94 -12.04
CA ALA A 165 3.46 16.34 -12.44
C ALA A 165 2.82 17.26 -11.37
N PRO A 166 3.44 18.42 -11.07
CA PRO A 166 2.89 19.38 -10.13
C PRO A 166 1.56 19.96 -10.63
N ILE A 167 0.66 20.31 -9.70
CA ILE A 167 -0.70 20.82 -10.01
C ILE A 167 -0.64 22.25 -10.60
N GLY A 168 0.43 23.00 -10.33
CA GLY A 168 0.78 24.22 -11.05
C GLY A 168 2.02 23.94 -11.89
N GLY A 169 2.09 24.49 -13.11
CA GLY A 169 3.23 24.31 -14.01
C GLY A 169 4.59 24.57 -13.35
N MET A 170 5.67 24.14 -14.00
CA MET A 170 7.03 24.30 -13.46
C MET A 170 7.21 25.69 -12.85
N PRO A 171 7.75 25.80 -11.61
CA PRO A 171 8.04 27.11 -11.05
C PRO A 171 8.89 27.90 -12.05
N PRO A 172 8.66 29.22 -12.19
CA PRO A 172 9.44 30.02 -13.12
C PRO A 172 10.93 29.78 -12.83
N PRO A 173 11.79 29.68 -13.87
CA PRO A 173 13.22 29.49 -13.65
C PRO A 173 13.71 30.59 -12.70
N PRO A 174 14.67 30.28 -11.80
CA PRO A 174 15.26 31.29 -10.94
C PRO A 174 15.68 32.49 -11.82
N PRO A 175 15.47 33.74 -11.37
CA PRO A 175 15.91 34.90 -12.12
C PRO A 175 17.36 34.67 -12.49
N ALA A 176 17.66 34.68 -13.80
CA ALA A 176 19.04 34.57 -14.23
C ALA A 176 19.82 35.62 -13.45
N SER A 177 20.78 35.19 -12.63
CA SER A 177 21.70 36.09 -11.93
C SER A 177 22.65 36.67 -12.98
N GLY A 178 22.09 37.51 -13.85
CA GLY A 178 22.80 38.33 -14.80
C GLY A 178 23.18 39.64 -14.12
N PRO A 179 24.41 40.13 -14.32
CA PRO A 179 24.84 41.37 -13.71
C PRO A 179 24.14 42.54 -14.41
N GLY A 180 23.23 43.19 -13.68
CA GLY A 180 22.75 44.53 -14.00
C GLY A 180 21.68 44.63 -15.07
N SER A 181 20.47 45.00 -14.65
CA SER A 181 19.69 46.12 -15.19
C SER A 181 18.32 46.07 -14.53
N GLY A 182 18.08 46.98 -13.59
CA GLY A 182 16.81 47.10 -12.91
C GLY A 182 15.74 47.64 -13.85
N VAL A 183 14.70 46.85 -14.10
CA VAL A 183 13.27 47.22 -13.98
C VAL A 183 12.49 45.89 -13.98
N PRO A 184 11.69 45.56 -12.94
CA PRO A 184 10.80 44.42 -13.01
C PRO A 184 9.59 44.75 -13.90
N PRO A 185 9.28 43.96 -14.94
CA PRO A 185 8.01 44.11 -15.63
C PRO A 185 6.88 43.60 -14.73
N LYS A 186 5.78 44.36 -14.71
CA LYS A 186 4.56 44.05 -13.98
C LYS A 186 3.93 42.75 -14.54
N PRO A 187 3.64 41.72 -13.72
CA PRO A 187 3.03 40.50 -14.22
C PRO A 187 1.58 40.79 -14.64
N THR A 188 1.26 40.48 -15.89
CA THR A 188 -0.12 40.40 -16.40
C THR A 188 -0.53 38.94 -16.32
N TYR A 189 -1.51 38.61 -15.47
CA TYR A 189 -2.12 37.29 -15.45
C TYR A 189 -3.28 37.27 -16.46
N ALA A 190 -3.30 36.27 -17.35
CA ALA A 190 -4.45 35.96 -18.18
C ALA A 190 -5.40 35.05 -17.39
N VAL A 191 -6.70 35.40 -17.39
CA VAL A 191 -7.81 34.61 -16.84
C VAL A 191 -8.26 33.59 -17.88
#